data_AF-A0A918ITQ3-F1
#
_entry.id   AF-A0A918ITQ3-F1
#
_cell.length_a   1.000
_cell.length_b   1.000
_cell.length_c   1.000
_cell.angle_alpha   90.00
_cell.angle_beta   90.00
_cell.angle_gamma   90.00
#
_symmetry.space_group_name_H-M   'P 1'
#
loop_
_entity.id
_entity.type
_entity.pdbx_description
1 polymer ?
#
loop_
_entity_poly.entity_id
_entity_poly.type
_entity_poly.pdbx_seq_one_letter_code
_entity_poly.pdbx_strand_id
1 'polypeptide(L)' 'MTRALLIALLLAACAPAQPHLGVRATPAGVAVTPSVATTMGGVRIGASPHGAHLGTRIGGVGLGIGL' A
#
# COMPACT_ATOMS: atom_id res chain seq x y z
N MET A 1 -5.34 15.62 -28.35
CA MET A 1 -6.03 14.62 -27.50
C MET A 1 -5.06 13.71 -26.76
N THR A 2 -4.05 13.14 -27.41
CA THR A 2 -3.00 12.29 -26.79
C THR A 2 -2.25 12.93 -25.61
N ARG A 3 -1.97 14.24 -25.68
CA ARG A 3 -1.22 14.96 -24.64
C ARG A 3 -1.98 15.07 -23.31
N ALA A 4 -3.30 15.22 -23.35
CA ALA A 4 -4.14 15.28 -22.14
C ALA A 4 -4.25 13.90 -21.46
N LEU A 5 -4.28 12.82 -22.25
CA LEU A 5 -4.34 11.45 -21.75
C LEU A 5 -3.05 11.05 -21.01
N LEU A 6 -1.89 11.48 -21.51
CA LEU A 6 -0.59 11.28 -20.85
C LEU A 6 -0.50 11.99 -19.50
N ILE A 7 -0.99 13.24 -19.43
CA ILE A 7 -0.99 14.02 -18.18
C ILE A 7 -1.90 13.36 -17.15
N ALA A 8 -3.07 12.87 -17.55
CA ALA A 8 -3.98 12.14 -16.66
C ALA A 8 -3.37 10.83 -16.13
N LEU A 9 -2.66 10.07 -16.97
CA LEU A 9 -1.96 8.85 -16.54
C LEU A 9 -0.83 9.15 -15.54
N LEU A 10 -0.04 10.20 -15.78
CA LEU A 10 1.03 10.62 -14.89
C LEU A 10 0.48 11.10 -13.54
N LEU A 11 -0.64 11.82 -13.53
CA LEU A 11 -1.31 12.20 -12.29
C LEU A 11 -1.88 11.00 -11.54
N ALA A 12 -2.43 10.00 -12.24
CA ALA A 12 -2.94 8.78 -11.62
C ALA A 12 -1.82 7.91 -11.02
N ALA A 13 -0.62 7.92 -11.61
CA ALA A 13 0.57 7.27 -11.04
C ALA A 13 1.13 8.00 -9.81
N CYS A 14 0.83 9.30 -9.67
CA CYS A 14 1.21 10.11 -8.52
C CYS A 14 0.21 9.96 -7.34
N ALA A 15 -0.26 8.75 -7.10
CA ALA A 15 -1.05 8.47 -5.90
C ALA A 15 -0.12 8.49 -4.67
N PRO A 16 -0.49 9.17 -3.57
CA PRO A 16 0.34 9.22 -2.38
C PRO A 16 0.48 7.81 -1.79
N ALA A 17 1.69 7.27 -1.87
CA ALA A 17 2.07 6.07 -1.15
C ALA A 17 2.29 6.44 0.33
N GLN A 18 1.58 5.78 1.23
CA GLN A 18 1.77 5.93 2.68
C GLN A 18 2.84 4.94 3.17
N PRO A 19 4.02 5.43 3.59
CA PRO A 19 5.01 4.59 4.25
C PRO A 19 4.55 4.24 5.66
N HIS A 20 4.73 2.98 6.02
CA HIS A 20 4.45 2.44 7.35
C HIS A 20 5.68 1.69 7.86
N LEU A 21 6.03 1.89 9.12
CA LEU A 21 7.16 1.20 9.75
C LEU A 21 6.61 0.31 10.87
N GLY A 22 6.70 -1.01 10.68
CA GLY A 22 6.39 -1.98 11.72
C GLY A 22 7.64 -2.24 12.55
N VAL A 23 7.58 -2.04 13.87
CA VAL A 23 8.66 -2.40 14.79
C VAL A 23 8.15 -3.52 15.68
N ARG A 24 8.83 -4.67 15.67
CA ARG A 24 8.49 -5.82 16.50
C ARG A 24 9.68 -6.20 17.36
N ALA A 25 9.50 -6.17 18.68
CA ALA A 25 10.44 -6.76 19.60
C ALA A 25 10.26 -8.28 19.60
N THR A 26 11.34 -9.02 19.39
CA THR A 26 11.41 -10.48 19.47
C THR A 26 12.46 -10.87 20.50
N PRO A 27 12.43 -12.10 21.05
CA PRO A 27 13.47 -12.58 21.96
C PRO A 27 14.88 -12.57 21.36
N ALA A 28 15.00 -12.56 20.02
CA ALA A 28 16.26 -12.48 19.28
C ALA A 28 16.71 -11.03 18.97
N GLY A 29 15.93 -10.02 19.35
CA GLY A 29 16.21 -8.60 19.10
C GLY A 29 15.03 -7.83 18.48
N VAL A 30 15.31 -6.62 18.01
CA VAL A 30 14.31 -5.74 17.37
C VAL A 30 14.28 -5.99 15.86
N ALA A 31 13.12 -6.43 15.35
CA ALA A 31 12.87 -6.52 13.92
C ALA A 31 12.14 -5.27 13.44
N VAL A 32 12.69 -4.63 12.40
CA VAL A 32 12.07 -3.48 11.74
C VAL A 32 11.63 -3.91 10.35
N THR A 33 10.33 -3.88 10.11
CA THR A 33 9.72 -4.24 8.83
C THR A 33 9.13 -2.98 8.18
N PRO A 34 9.81 -2.37 7.21
CA PRO A 34 9.22 -1.30 6.42
C PRO A 34 8.09 -1.85 5.55
N SER A 35 7.07 -1.05 5.30
CA SER A 35 6.02 -1.38 4.34
C SER A 35 5.50 -0.11 3.70
N VAL A 36 4.98 -0.23 2.49
CA VAL A 36 4.39 0.89 1.75
C VAL A 36 3.02 0.46 1.29
N ALA A 37 2.02 1.32 1.45
CA ALA A 37 0.68 1.06 0.95
C ALA A 37 0.10 2.27 0.23
N THR A 38 -0.63 2.03 -0.85
CA THR A 38 -1.35 3.04 -1.62
C THR A 38 -2.83 2.68 -1.60
N THR A 39 -3.69 3.69 -1.44
CA THR A 39 -5.15 3.49 -1.47
C THR A 39 -5.71 4.11 -2.75
N MET A 40 -6.45 3.31 -3.53
CA MET A 40 -7.12 3.74 -4.75
C MET A 40 -8.58 3.27 -4.71
N GLY A 41 -9.54 4.19 -4.64
CA GLY A 41 -10.96 3.87 -4.76
C GLY A 41 -11.51 2.88 -3.72
N GLY A 42 -10.97 2.88 -2.49
CA GLY A 42 -11.36 1.93 -1.43
C GLY A 42 -10.59 0.60 -1.46
N VAL A 43 -9.73 0.39 -2.46
CA VAL A 43 -8.74 -0.69 -2.53
C VAL A 43 -7.42 -0.19 -1.96
N ARG A 44 -6.81 -0.93 -1.05
CA ARG A 44 -5.48 -0.67 -0.48
C ARG A 44 -4.52 -1.73 -0.97
N ILE A 45 -3.47 -1.30 -1.64
CA ILE A 45 -2.42 -2.17 -2.18
C ILE A 45 -1.14 -1.84 -1.44
N GLY A 46 -0.49 -2.82 -0.85
CA GLY A 46 0.76 -2.60 -0.13
C GLY A 46 1.77 -3.71 -0.29
N ALA A 47 3.01 -3.39 0.04
CA ALA A 47 4.15 -4.28 -0.03
C ALA A 47 5.01 -4.16 1.23
N SER A 48 5.61 -5.27 1.62
CA SER A 48 6.56 -5.40 2.72
C SER A 48 7.69 -6.36 2.32
N PRO A 49 8.81 -6.42 3.06
CA PRO A 49 9.87 -7.41 2.85
C PRO A 49 9.40 -8.87 2.89
N HIS A 50 8.23 -9.13 3.48
CA HIS A 50 7.65 -10.47 3.59
C HIS A 50 6.65 -10.78 2.48
N GLY A 51 6.37 -9.81 1.60
CA GLY A 51 5.47 -9.97 0.46
C GLY A 51 4.43 -8.85 0.34
N ALA A 52 3.44 -9.08 -0.52
CA ALA A 52 2.48 -8.07 -0.96
C ALA A 52 1.09 -8.37 -0.42
N HIS A 53 0.34 -7.32 -0.08
CA HIS A 53 -1.03 -7.44 0.40
C HIS A 53 -1.97 -6.51 -0.37
N LEU A 54 -3.16 -7.03 -0.64
CA LEU A 54 -4.25 -6.31 -1.29
C LEU A 54 -5.46 -6.39 -0.36
N GLY A 55 -6.04 -5.24 -0.03
CA GLY A 55 -7.25 -5.16 0.76
C GLY A 55 -8.26 -4.19 0.16
N THR A 56 -9.50 -4.28 0.61
CA THR A 56 -10.59 -3.37 0.27
C THR A 56 -11.33 -2.99 1.55
N ARG A 57 -11.99 -1.83 1.55
CA ARG A 57 -12.95 -1.48 2.61
C ARG A 57 -14.37 -1.69 2.12
N ILE A 58 -15.16 -2.44 2.88
CA ILE A 58 -16.61 -2.56 2.70
C ILE A 58 -17.26 -2.13 4.02
N GLY A 59 -18.01 -1.03 4.02
CA GLY A 59 -18.77 -0.58 5.20
C GLY A 59 -17.93 -0.25 6.44
N GLY A 60 -16.68 0.18 6.28
CA GLY A 60 -15.75 0.46 7.39
C GLY A 60 -14.93 -0.75 7.86
N VAL A 61 -15.29 -1.97 7.43
CA VAL A 61 -14.51 -3.19 7.68
C VAL A 61 -13.49 -3.36 6.55
N GLY A 62 -12.21 -3.53 6.92
CA GLY A 62 -11.15 -3.85 5.98
C GLY A 62 -11.04 -5.36 5.76
N LEU A 63 -11.16 -5.81 4.51
CA LEU A 63 -10.94 -7.18 4.09
C LEU A 63 -9.65 -7.22 3.25
N GLY A 64 -8.76 -8.19 3.46
CA GLY A 64 -7.55 -8.26 2.66
C GLY A 64 -6.91 -9.63 2.64
N ILE A 65 -6.13 -9.85 1.58
CA ILE A 65 -5.32 -11.04 1.33
C ILE A 65 -3.86 -10.60 1.16
N GLY A 66 -2.96 -11.29 1.85
CA GLY A 66 -1.52 -11.06 1.78
C GLY A 66 -0.80 -12.36 1.45
N LEU A 67 0.22 -12.25 0.60
CA LEU A 67 1.15 -13.31 0.24
C LEU A 67 2.52 -12.97 0.81
#